data_AF-A0A814KKU3-F1
#
_entry.id   AF-A0A814KKU3-F1
#
_cell.length_a   1.000
_cell.length_b   1.000
_cell.length_c   1.000
_cell.angle_alpha   90.00
_cell.angle_beta   90.00
_cell.angle_gamma   90.00
#
_symmetry.space_group_name_H-M   'P 1'
#
loop_
_entity.id
_entity.type
_entity.pdbx_description
1 polymer ?
#
loop_
_entity_poly.entity_id
_entity_poly.type
_entity_poly.pdbx_seq_one_letter_code
_entity_poly.pdbx_strand_id
1 'polypeptide(L)'
;MWFDNIEMFQNNVCEQLSNDENLNKTISMIELITKLQKLGRYDTNIHINDIFSLMFYRYECINLRTFKISNIIEVSHTIEPLIGLLRDPFSVCPHLDQSLVPLSIYNAAHLQSKRFILLSVSAPYYTHSLLSDSTHLNDIPDDNKILPWMYQRESLHENIQNPKIILFDLGSSYFSGWNNDKTAAAGQWFYEYYKRFNIKFDRIIAFEYSLLNQEIVWKQLPDDVYPIYTFINVGLKENGRFNPWTILKTIAQPFDHIIVKLDIDTTHLENILINQILIDSTIHCLIDELLFEHHVNVKEMIPYWDDTSNSLKDSYLLFTKLRQLGIRAHSWP
;
A
#
# COMPACT_ATOMS: atom_id res chain seq x y z
N MET A 1 7.18 -20.35 -10.00
CA MET A 1 5.73 -20.64 -9.90
C MET A 1 4.99 -19.90 -11.01
N TRP A 2 3.72 -20.20 -11.30
CA TRP A 2 3.02 -19.57 -12.43
C TRP A 2 2.95 -18.03 -12.34
N PHE A 3 3.01 -17.50 -11.12
CA PHE A 3 3.13 -16.08 -10.83
C PHE A 3 4.49 -15.44 -11.14
N ASP A 4 5.54 -16.24 -11.31
CA ASP A 4 6.85 -15.76 -11.79
C ASP A 4 6.89 -15.71 -13.32
N ASN A 5 5.82 -16.16 -13.99
CA ASN A 5 5.70 -16.15 -15.43
C ASN A 5 4.67 -15.11 -15.86
N ILE A 6 5.16 -13.89 -16.10
CA ILE A 6 4.37 -12.74 -16.56
C ILE A 6 3.56 -13.09 -17.81
N GLU A 7 4.12 -13.86 -18.76
CA GLU A 7 3.42 -14.23 -19.99
C GLU A 7 2.24 -15.19 -19.74
N MET A 8 2.44 -16.16 -18.83
CA MET A 8 1.34 -17.04 -18.39
C MET A 8 0.28 -16.25 -17.64
N PHE A 9 0.67 -15.31 -16.78
CA PHE A 9 -0.28 -14.45 -16.06
C PHE A 9 -1.06 -13.52 -17.00
N GLN A 10 -0.39 -12.99 -18.02
CA GLN A 10 -0.97 -12.09 -19.02
C GLN A 10 -2.11 -12.74 -19.83
N ASN A 11 -1.93 -14.01 -20.20
CA ASN A 11 -2.75 -14.64 -21.24
C ASN A 11 -3.60 -15.81 -20.74
N ASN A 12 -3.16 -16.50 -19.68
CA ASN A 12 -3.67 -17.81 -19.29
C ASN A 12 -3.96 -17.89 -17.78
N VAL A 13 -4.14 -16.77 -17.07
CA VAL A 13 -4.36 -16.74 -15.61
C VAL A 13 -5.44 -17.72 -15.15
N CYS A 14 -6.60 -17.75 -15.81
CA CYS A 14 -7.69 -18.63 -15.40
C CYS A 14 -7.47 -20.11 -15.77
N GLU A 15 -6.78 -20.40 -16.87
CA GLU A 15 -6.40 -21.76 -17.21
C GLU A 15 -5.39 -22.30 -16.19
N GLN A 16 -4.40 -21.48 -15.84
CA GLN A 16 -3.40 -21.83 -14.83
C GLN A 16 -4.02 -22.01 -13.45
N LEU A 17 -4.96 -21.14 -13.07
CA LEU A 17 -5.62 -21.21 -11.76
C LEU A 17 -6.61 -22.38 -11.66
N SER A 18 -7.10 -22.90 -12.79
CA SER A 18 -7.91 -24.13 -12.84
C SER A 18 -7.12 -25.40 -12.51
N ASN A 19 -5.78 -25.35 -12.49
CA ASN A 19 -4.96 -26.47 -12.04
C ASN A 19 -4.98 -26.55 -10.50
N ASP A 20 -5.34 -27.72 -9.93
CA ASP A 20 -5.47 -27.93 -8.49
C ASP A 20 -4.23 -27.51 -7.68
N GLU A 21 -3.02 -27.72 -8.21
CA GLU A 21 -1.79 -27.32 -7.53
C GLU A 21 -1.67 -25.80 -7.43
N ASN A 22 -1.94 -25.11 -8.54
CA ASN A 22 -1.89 -23.65 -8.60
C ASN A 22 -3.02 -23.00 -7.78
N LEU A 23 -4.20 -23.60 -7.77
CA LEU A 23 -5.34 -23.19 -6.94
C LEU A 23 -4.97 -23.27 -5.45
N ASN A 24 -4.49 -24.43 -5.00
CA ASN A 24 -4.11 -24.66 -3.60
C ASN A 24 -2.97 -23.72 -3.16
N LYS A 25 -1.99 -23.46 -4.03
CA LYS A 25 -0.92 -22.49 -3.77
C LYS A 25 -1.47 -21.07 -3.62
N THR A 26 -2.41 -20.67 -4.47
CA THR A 26 -3.05 -19.34 -4.42
C THR A 26 -3.87 -19.17 -3.14
N ILE A 27 -4.65 -20.20 -2.76
CA ILE A 27 -5.38 -20.25 -1.49
C ILE A 27 -4.42 -20.07 -0.31
N SER A 28 -3.36 -20.88 -0.25
CA SER A 28 -2.36 -20.84 0.83
C SER A 28 -1.70 -19.47 0.94
N MET A 29 -1.38 -18.83 -0.19
CA MET A 29 -0.86 -17.47 -0.22
C MET A 29 -1.86 -16.46 0.35
N ILE A 30 -3.12 -16.49 -0.07
CA ILE A 30 -4.15 -15.56 0.43
C ILE A 30 -4.35 -15.72 1.93
N GLU A 31 -4.40 -16.96 2.43
CA GLU A 31 -4.51 -17.23 3.87
C GLU A 31 -3.31 -16.66 4.62
N LEU A 32 -2.11 -16.83 4.08
CA LEU A 32 -0.89 -16.28 4.66
C LEU A 32 -0.90 -14.74 4.66
N ILE A 33 -1.21 -14.09 3.54
CA ILE A 33 -1.33 -12.62 3.47
C ILE A 33 -2.38 -12.15 4.48
N THR A 34 -3.56 -12.79 4.51
CA THR A 34 -4.64 -12.44 5.44
C THR A 34 -4.21 -12.61 6.90
N LYS A 35 -3.43 -13.65 7.22
CA LYS A 35 -2.84 -13.85 8.55
C LYS A 35 -1.87 -12.70 8.88
N LEU A 36 -0.96 -12.37 7.97
CA LEU A 36 0.01 -11.28 8.17
C LEU A 36 -0.67 -9.91 8.32
N GLN A 37 -1.69 -9.62 7.50
CA GLN A 37 -2.53 -8.43 7.62
C GLN A 37 -3.28 -8.33 8.94
N LYS A 38 -3.59 -9.46 9.61
CA LYS A 38 -4.20 -9.44 10.96
C LYS A 38 -3.18 -9.21 12.05
N LEU A 39 -1.96 -9.72 11.85
CA LEU A 39 -0.88 -9.60 12.82
C LEU A 39 -0.22 -8.22 12.78
N GLY A 40 -0.20 -7.56 11.62
CA GLY A 40 0.54 -6.31 11.40
C GLY A 40 2.06 -6.49 11.51
N ARG A 41 2.53 -7.73 11.62
CA ARG A 41 3.94 -8.11 11.79
C ARG A 41 4.24 -9.40 11.05
N TYR A 42 5.52 -9.57 10.71
CA TYR A 42 6.04 -10.80 10.13
C TYR A 42 6.23 -11.89 11.17
N ASP A 43 5.89 -13.11 10.78
CA ASP A 43 6.20 -14.34 11.50
C ASP A 43 7.45 -14.95 10.86
N THR A 44 8.58 -14.90 11.56
CA THR A 44 9.90 -15.35 11.06
C THR A 44 9.96 -16.86 10.82
N ASN A 45 8.97 -17.62 11.31
CA ASN A 45 8.93 -19.08 11.17
C ASN A 45 8.27 -19.56 9.87
N ILE A 46 7.80 -18.65 9.02
CA ILE A 46 7.14 -18.99 7.77
C ILE A 46 8.17 -18.88 6.64
N HIS A 47 8.25 -19.91 5.78
CA HIS A 47 9.04 -19.87 4.53
C HIS A 47 8.39 -18.90 3.53
N ILE A 48 8.57 -17.61 3.77
CA ILE A 48 7.94 -16.50 3.05
C ILE A 48 8.60 -16.26 1.68
N ASN A 49 9.88 -16.63 1.54
CA ASN A 49 10.70 -16.30 0.37
C ASN A 49 10.21 -16.92 -0.94
N ASP A 50 9.43 -17.99 -0.88
CA ASP A 50 8.88 -18.61 -2.09
C ASP A 50 7.65 -17.85 -2.60
N ILE A 51 6.93 -17.15 -1.72
CA ILE A 51 5.62 -16.56 -2.04
C ILE A 51 5.72 -15.05 -2.23
N PHE A 52 6.63 -14.39 -1.51
CA PHE A 52 6.70 -12.94 -1.47
C PHE A 52 8.00 -12.40 -2.04
N SER A 53 7.93 -11.17 -2.54
CA SER A 53 9.13 -10.39 -2.84
C SER A 53 9.74 -9.85 -1.56
N LEU A 54 11.05 -9.62 -1.58
CA LEU A 54 11.77 -8.93 -0.51
C LEU A 54 12.21 -7.56 -1.01
N MET A 55 11.95 -6.55 -0.20
CA MET A 55 12.45 -5.20 -0.38
C MET A 55 13.57 -4.96 0.63
N PHE A 56 14.76 -4.67 0.13
CA PHE A 56 15.95 -4.46 0.94
C PHE A 56 16.17 -2.98 1.17
N TYR A 57 16.41 -2.61 2.42
CA TYR A 57 16.72 -1.24 2.81
C TYR A 57 18.04 -1.20 3.56
N ARG A 58 18.71 -0.07 3.41
CA ARG A 58 19.91 0.26 4.16
C ARG A 58 19.58 1.41 5.11
N TYR A 59 19.62 1.13 6.41
CA TYR A 59 19.54 2.18 7.43
C TYR A 59 20.93 2.70 7.74
N GLU A 60 21.09 4.00 7.70
CA GLU A 60 22.29 4.68 8.16
C GLU A 60 21.97 5.41 9.47
N CYS A 61 22.46 4.86 10.58
CA CYS A 61 22.31 5.48 11.87
C CYS A 61 23.28 6.66 11.96
N ILE A 62 22.77 7.89 12.04
CA ILE A 62 23.60 9.08 12.22
C ILE A 62 23.66 9.40 13.71
N ASN A 63 24.87 9.47 14.24
CA ASN A 63 25.09 10.00 15.57
C ASN A 63 24.81 11.51 15.56
N LEU A 64 23.71 11.94 16.16
CA LEU A 64 23.26 13.34 16.14
C LEU A 64 24.26 14.33 16.76
N ARG A 65 25.18 13.86 17.62
CA ARG A 65 26.22 14.72 18.22
C ARG A 65 27.41 14.94 17.30
N THR A 66 27.75 13.94 16.48
CA THR A 66 28.96 13.97 15.65
C THR A 66 28.68 14.07 14.16
N PHE A 67 27.41 13.92 13.76
CA PHE A 67 26.95 13.76 12.38
C PHE A 67 27.67 12.66 11.60
N LYS A 68 28.32 11.72 12.30
CA LYS A 68 28.96 10.55 11.69
C LYS A 68 27.96 9.41 11.63
N ILE A 69 28.00 8.68 10.51
CA ILE A 69 27.31 7.40 10.37
C ILE A 69 27.97 6.44 11.35
N SER A 70 27.22 6.00 12.35
CA SER A 70 27.72 5.11 13.40
C SER A 70 27.53 3.64 13.04
N ASN A 71 26.45 3.30 12.34
CA ASN A 71 26.12 1.93 11.94
C ASN A 71 25.34 1.94 10.62
N ILE A 72 25.56 0.90 9.82
CA ILE A 72 24.75 0.57 8.66
C ILE A 72 24.00 -0.72 9.01
N ILE A 73 22.67 -0.70 8.95
CA ILE A 73 21.84 -1.88 9.20
C ILE A 73 21.13 -2.20 7.91
N GLU A 74 21.38 -3.39 7.37
CA GLU A 74 20.59 -3.94 6.28
C GLU A 74 19.34 -4.59 6.86
N VAL A 75 18.19 -4.17 6.37
CA VAL A 75 16.92 -4.83 6.67
C VAL A 75 16.27 -5.28 5.39
N SER A 76 15.45 -6.31 5.50
CA SER A 76 14.53 -6.70 4.44
C SER A 76 13.11 -6.69 4.99
N HIS A 77 12.19 -6.21 4.17
CA HIS A 77 10.77 -6.36 4.42
C HIS A 77 10.15 -7.14 3.28
N THR A 78 9.27 -8.04 3.65
CA THR A 78 8.43 -8.72 2.68
C THR A 78 7.45 -7.73 2.05
N ILE A 79 7.14 -7.93 0.79
CA ILE A 79 6.07 -7.23 0.09
C ILE A 79 5.35 -8.25 -0.78
N GLU A 80 4.04 -8.12 -0.92
CA GLU A 80 3.26 -9.06 -1.72
C GLU A 80 3.86 -9.17 -3.13
N PRO A 81 3.81 -10.37 -3.71
CA PRO A 81 4.16 -10.52 -5.10
C PRO A 81 3.17 -9.69 -5.93
N LEU A 82 3.63 -9.17 -7.06
CA LEU A 82 2.81 -8.38 -7.99
C LEU A 82 1.72 -9.22 -8.70
N ILE A 83 1.36 -10.39 -8.17
CA ILE A 83 0.19 -11.20 -8.56
C ILE A 83 -1.10 -10.38 -8.40
N GLY A 84 -1.13 -9.48 -7.41
CA GLY A 84 -2.23 -8.54 -7.21
C GLY A 84 -2.30 -7.39 -8.22
N LEU A 85 -1.45 -7.36 -9.26
CA LEU A 85 -1.57 -6.39 -10.37
C LEU A 85 -2.90 -6.48 -11.11
N LEU A 86 -3.59 -7.61 -10.94
CA LEU A 86 -4.98 -7.75 -11.30
C LEU A 86 -5.81 -7.74 -10.03
N ARG A 87 -7.07 -7.34 -10.24
CA ARG A 87 -8.17 -7.71 -9.35
C ARG A 87 -8.05 -9.17 -8.94
N ASP A 88 -8.63 -9.45 -7.79
CA ASP A 88 -8.61 -10.76 -7.18
C ASP A 88 -8.78 -11.92 -8.18
N PRO A 89 -7.81 -12.85 -8.29
CA PRO A 89 -7.86 -13.95 -9.25
C PRO A 89 -9.14 -14.79 -9.19
N PHE A 90 -9.74 -14.95 -8.00
CA PHE A 90 -11.02 -15.66 -7.85
C PHE A 90 -12.23 -14.82 -8.28
N SER A 91 -12.07 -13.51 -8.47
CA SER A 91 -13.09 -12.62 -9.01
C SER A 91 -13.01 -12.48 -10.53
N VAL A 92 -11.81 -12.50 -11.11
CA VAL A 92 -11.63 -12.35 -12.57
C VAL A 92 -11.76 -13.66 -13.35
N CYS A 93 -11.73 -14.81 -12.67
CA CYS A 93 -11.87 -16.14 -13.28
C CYS A 93 -13.24 -16.78 -12.96
N PRO A 94 -14.30 -16.47 -13.73
CA PRO A 94 -15.67 -16.88 -13.41
C PRO A 94 -15.93 -18.40 -13.52
N HIS A 95 -15.03 -19.16 -14.13
CA HIS A 95 -15.19 -20.61 -14.34
C HIS A 95 -14.56 -21.46 -13.25
N LEU A 96 -13.89 -20.86 -12.26
CA LEU A 96 -13.33 -21.61 -11.14
C LEU A 96 -14.46 -22.15 -10.26
N ASP A 97 -14.37 -23.42 -9.91
CA ASP A 97 -15.31 -24.04 -8.99
C ASP A 97 -15.15 -23.41 -7.60
N GLN A 98 -16.13 -22.57 -7.26
CA GLN A 98 -16.14 -21.82 -6.00
C GLN A 98 -16.22 -22.74 -4.78
N SER A 99 -16.68 -23.99 -4.95
CA SER A 99 -16.72 -24.97 -3.86
C SER A 99 -15.33 -25.41 -3.40
N LEU A 100 -14.30 -25.19 -4.23
CA LEU A 100 -12.90 -25.52 -3.92
C LEU A 100 -12.20 -24.39 -3.14
N VAL A 101 -12.80 -23.20 -3.05
CA VAL A 101 -12.23 -22.06 -2.31
C VAL A 101 -12.82 -22.01 -0.91
N PRO A 102 -12.00 -22.01 0.16
CA PRO A 102 -12.50 -21.89 1.53
C PRO A 102 -13.45 -20.70 1.72
N LEU A 103 -14.56 -20.89 2.44
CA LEU A 103 -15.53 -19.82 2.74
C LEU A 103 -14.91 -18.62 3.47
N SER A 104 -13.81 -18.84 4.22
CA SER A 104 -13.03 -17.76 4.85
C SER A 104 -12.39 -16.80 3.84
N ILE A 105 -12.14 -17.28 2.63
CA ILE A 105 -11.59 -16.54 1.50
C ILE A 105 -12.73 -16.09 0.58
N TYR A 106 -13.76 -16.93 0.43
CA TYR A 106 -14.90 -16.68 -0.43
C TYR A 106 -15.99 -15.89 0.32
N ASN A 107 -15.87 -14.56 0.32
CA ASN A 107 -16.87 -13.65 0.91
C ASN A 107 -17.69 -12.89 -0.14
N ALA A 108 -18.04 -13.59 -1.23
CA ALA A 108 -18.46 -13.04 -2.52
C ALA A 108 -17.30 -12.33 -3.25
N ALA A 109 -17.10 -12.74 -4.50
CA ALA A 109 -16.06 -12.27 -5.41
C ALA A 109 -16.18 -10.76 -5.67
N HIS A 110 -15.58 -9.93 -4.81
CA HIS A 110 -15.46 -8.51 -5.08
C HIS A 110 -14.25 -8.31 -5.96
N LEU A 111 -14.49 -7.82 -7.17
CA LEU A 111 -13.49 -7.37 -8.12
C LEU A 111 -12.44 -6.47 -7.43
N GLN A 112 -12.85 -5.59 -6.52
CA GLN A 112 -11.99 -4.63 -5.80
C GLN A 112 -11.44 -5.15 -4.45
N SER A 113 -11.15 -6.45 -4.36
CA SER A 113 -10.69 -7.09 -3.13
C SER A 113 -9.24 -6.71 -2.79
N LYS A 114 -9.06 -6.14 -1.60
CA LYS A 114 -7.78 -5.59 -1.11
C LYS A 114 -6.97 -6.60 -0.29
N ARG A 115 -7.35 -7.88 -0.34
CA ARG A 115 -6.76 -8.95 0.48
C ARG A 115 -5.33 -9.32 0.09
N PHE A 116 -4.88 -8.91 -1.10
CA PHE A 116 -3.51 -9.12 -1.54
C PHE A 116 -2.57 -8.00 -1.09
N ILE A 117 -3.10 -6.86 -0.63
CA ILE A 117 -2.29 -5.68 -0.30
C ILE A 117 -1.65 -5.87 1.07
N LEU A 118 -0.35 -6.14 1.11
CA LEU A 118 0.37 -6.21 2.37
C LEU A 118 0.99 -4.86 2.70
N LEU A 119 0.14 -3.95 3.19
CA LEU A 119 0.61 -2.69 3.73
C LEU A 119 1.59 -2.95 4.86
N SER A 120 2.63 -2.13 4.93
CA SER A 120 3.36 -1.99 6.16
C SER A 120 2.71 -0.93 7.01
N VAL A 121 2.75 -1.19 8.29
CA VAL A 121 2.61 -0.16 9.31
C VAL A 121 3.90 0.64 9.48
N SER A 122 4.94 0.39 8.66
CA SER A 122 6.26 1.04 8.73
C SER A 122 6.51 2.04 7.59
N ALA A 123 6.83 3.27 7.96
CA ALA A 123 7.79 4.09 7.25
C ALA A 123 9.19 3.55 7.60
N PRO A 124 10.18 3.63 6.71
CA PRO A 124 11.55 3.43 7.12
C PRO A 124 12.01 4.70 7.88
N TYR A 125 12.02 4.73 9.23
CA TYR A 125 13.15 5.34 10.00
C TYR A 125 13.08 5.40 11.56
N TYR A 126 14.30 5.38 12.13
CA TYR A 126 14.82 5.77 13.47
C TYR A 126 14.53 4.90 14.70
N THR A 127 15.44 3.96 14.99
CA THR A 127 15.68 3.46 16.35
C THR A 127 16.81 4.27 17.00
N HIS A 128 16.47 5.17 17.92
CA HIS A 128 17.48 5.75 18.82
C HIS A 128 17.78 4.75 19.93
N SER A 129 19.06 4.36 20.04
CA SER A 129 19.79 3.84 21.21
C SER A 129 19.01 3.48 22.50
N LEU A 130 18.09 2.52 22.47
CA LEU A 130 17.78 1.68 23.64
C LEU A 130 18.51 0.33 23.59
N LEU A 131 19.17 0.03 22.46
CA LEU A 131 20.00 -1.16 22.27
C LEU A 131 21.47 -0.95 22.64
N SER A 132 21.88 0.26 23.03
CA SER A 132 23.27 0.53 23.39
C SER A 132 23.66 0.13 24.82
N ASP A 133 22.71 -0.34 25.64
CA ASP A 133 22.99 -0.79 27.01
C ASP A 133 22.48 -2.22 27.34
N SER A 134 21.97 -2.97 26.37
CA SER A 134 21.46 -4.32 26.64
C SER A 134 22.45 -5.40 26.20
N THR A 135 23.34 -5.79 27.11
CA THR A 135 23.94 -7.14 27.16
C THR A 135 22.89 -8.25 27.35
N HIS A 136 21.60 -7.93 27.30
CA HIS A 136 20.45 -8.81 27.57
C HIS A 136 19.47 -8.94 26.38
N LEU A 137 19.88 -8.62 25.15
CA LEU A 137 19.03 -8.77 23.96
C LEU A 137 18.58 -10.21 23.66
N ASN A 138 19.20 -11.20 24.28
CA ASN A 138 18.79 -12.60 24.16
C ASN A 138 17.65 -12.97 25.14
N ASP A 139 17.27 -12.09 26.07
CA ASP A 139 16.28 -12.38 27.11
C ASP A 139 14.91 -11.71 26.87
N ILE A 140 14.76 -10.95 25.78
CA ILE A 140 13.45 -10.41 25.38
C ILE A 140 12.71 -11.52 24.61
N PRO A 141 11.56 -12.02 25.09
CA PRO A 141 10.78 -13.01 24.36
C PRO A 141 10.48 -12.49 22.96
N ASP A 142 10.65 -13.34 21.95
CA ASP A 142 10.44 -13.01 20.52
C ASP A 142 9.07 -12.36 20.25
N ASP A 143 8.10 -12.61 21.14
CA ASP A 143 6.74 -12.09 21.11
C ASP A 143 6.61 -10.58 21.42
N ASN A 144 7.63 -9.95 22.03
CA ASN A 144 7.61 -8.55 22.49
C ASN A 144 8.46 -7.58 21.64
N LYS A 145 8.85 -7.98 20.43
CA LYS A 145 9.41 -7.03 19.45
C LYS A 145 8.30 -6.09 18.97
N ILE A 146 8.05 -5.03 19.74
CA ILE A 146 7.31 -3.86 19.27
C ILE A 146 8.07 -3.36 18.04
N LEU A 147 7.37 -3.32 16.92
CA LEU A 147 7.97 -2.98 15.64
C LEU A 147 8.47 -1.52 15.70
N PRO A 148 9.63 -1.18 15.10
CA PRO A 148 10.27 0.13 15.22
C PRO A 148 9.36 1.35 14.95
N TRP A 149 8.29 1.17 14.19
CA TRP A 149 7.32 2.20 13.78
C TRP A 149 6.10 2.37 14.71
N MET A 150 5.96 1.53 15.73
CA MET A 150 4.98 1.74 16.81
C MET A 150 5.52 2.59 17.96
N TYR A 151 6.80 2.99 17.88
CA TYR A 151 7.35 3.97 18.80
C TYR A 151 6.81 5.35 18.43
N GLN A 152 5.75 5.78 19.12
CA GLN A 152 5.50 7.20 19.27
C GLN A 152 6.79 7.84 19.79
N ARG A 153 7.35 8.77 19.01
CA ARG A 153 8.45 9.61 19.49
C ARG A 153 7.90 10.46 20.65
N GLU A 154 8.18 10.05 21.88
CA GLU A 154 8.30 11.01 22.96
C GLU A 154 9.56 11.85 22.66
N SER A 155 9.36 12.95 21.92
CA SER A 155 10.16 14.18 22.01
C SER A 155 11.66 13.97 22.28
N LEU A 156 12.40 13.36 21.36
CA LEU A 156 13.86 13.21 21.52
C LEU A 156 14.63 14.52 21.30
N HIS A 157 13.96 15.60 20.87
CA HIS A 157 14.51 16.96 20.85
C HIS A 157 13.37 17.99 20.84
N GLU A 158 13.47 19.06 21.63
CA GLU A 158 12.50 20.17 21.70
C GLU A 158 12.24 20.88 20.35
N ASN A 159 13.02 20.58 19.31
CA ASN A 159 12.98 21.24 18.00
C ASN A 159 12.56 20.33 16.82
N ILE A 160 12.27 19.04 17.04
CA ILE A 160 11.85 18.13 15.95
C ILE A 160 10.35 17.89 16.09
N GLN A 161 9.57 18.36 15.11
CA GLN A 161 8.15 18.08 15.02
C GLN A 161 7.92 16.57 14.96
N ASN A 162 6.92 16.07 15.71
CA ASN A 162 6.57 14.67 15.67
C ASN A 162 6.20 14.24 14.23
N PRO A 163 6.74 13.11 13.75
CA PRO A 163 6.30 12.47 12.52
C PRO A 163 4.78 12.37 12.45
N LYS A 164 4.23 12.65 11.26
CA LYS A 164 2.81 12.53 10.97
C LYS A 164 2.52 11.31 10.11
N ILE A 165 1.32 10.78 10.22
CA ILE A 165 0.78 9.77 9.32
C ILE A 165 -0.24 10.45 8.41
N ILE A 166 0.04 10.53 7.12
CA ILE A 166 -0.77 11.27 6.16
C ILE A 166 -1.22 10.34 5.03
N LEU A 167 -2.54 10.30 4.80
CA LEU A 167 -3.13 9.63 3.64
C LEU A 167 -3.47 10.65 2.55
N PHE A 168 -3.01 10.40 1.33
CA PHE A 168 -3.49 11.01 0.10
C PHE A 168 -4.38 10.01 -0.63
N ASP A 169 -5.69 10.25 -0.63
CA ASP A 169 -6.69 9.45 -1.32
C ASP A 169 -7.10 10.16 -2.62
N LEU A 170 -6.41 9.86 -3.71
CA LEU A 170 -6.60 10.50 -5.01
C LEU A 170 -7.63 9.71 -5.83
N GLY A 171 -8.80 10.33 -6.03
CA GLY A 171 -10.01 9.66 -6.55
C GLY A 171 -10.72 8.90 -5.43
N SER A 172 -11.01 9.64 -4.37
CA SER A 172 -11.51 9.10 -3.09
C SER A 172 -12.96 8.63 -3.14
N SER A 173 -13.77 9.11 -4.08
CA SER A 173 -15.23 9.03 -4.02
C SER A 173 -15.78 9.52 -2.66
N TYR A 174 -16.79 8.85 -2.12
CA TYR A 174 -17.22 9.05 -0.74
C TYR A 174 -16.37 8.18 0.22
N PHE A 175 -16.18 8.63 1.46
CA PHE A 175 -15.34 7.92 2.45
C PHE A 175 -15.74 6.44 2.65
N SER A 176 -17.04 6.17 2.69
CA SER A 176 -17.63 4.82 2.80
C SER A 176 -18.11 4.25 1.46
N GLY A 177 -17.66 4.83 0.35
CA GLY A 177 -18.01 4.42 -1.01
C GLY A 177 -19.40 4.89 -1.46
N TRP A 178 -19.71 4.59 -2.72
CA TRP A 178 -20.97 4.98 -3.36
C TRP A 178 -22.14 4.15 -2.85
N ASN A 179 -23.24 4.75 -2.42
CA ASN A 179 -24.48 4.03 -2.05
C ASN A 179 -24.27 2.90 -1.01
N ASN A 180 -23.33 3.07 -0.07
CA ASN A 180 -22.88 2.05 0.89
C ASN A 180 -22.15 0.84 0.27
N ASP A 181 -21.72 0.93 -0.98
CA ASP A 181 -20.80 -0.01 -1.59
C ASP A 181 -19.39 0.19 -1.00
N LYS A 182 -19.10 -0.59 0.04
CA LYS A 182 -17.82 -0.57 0.73
C LYS A 182 -16.66 -1.06 -0.13
N THR A 183 -16.93 -1.66 -1.29
CA THR A 183 -15.85 -2.20 -2.14
C THR A 183 -15.04 -1.08 -2.79
N ALA A 184 -15.66 0.04 -3.15
CA ALA A 184 -14.97 1.21 -3.71
C ALA A 184 -14.41 2.18 -2.64
N ALA A 185 -14.65 1.93 -1.35
CA ALA A 185 -14.38 2.86 -0.26
C ALA A 185 -12.90 2.85 0.21
N ALA A 186 -12.00 3.49 -0.55
CA ALA A 186 -10.57 3.57 -0.21
C ALA A 186 -10.34 4.17 1.19
N GLY A 187 -10.90 5.35 1.45
CA GLY A 187 -10.77 6.06 2.72
C GLY A 187 -11.19 5.22 3.94
N GLN A 188 -12.37 4.59 3.90
CA GLN A 188 -12.82 3.69 4.97
C GLN A 188 -11.89 2.48 5.13
N TRP A 189 -11.42 1.87 4.04
CA TRP A 189 -10.54 0.71 4.12
C TRP A 189 -9.21 1.03 4.82
N PHE A 190 -8.55 2.14 4.45
CA PHE A 190 -7.32 2.57 5.13
C PHE A 190 -7.58 2.88 6.60
N TYR A 191 -8.65 3.61 6.92
CA TYR A 191 -9.02 3.91 8.29
C TYR A 191 -9.19 2.64 9.13
N GLU A 192 -9.98 1.67 8.64
CA GLU A 192 -10.21 0.41 9.33
C GLU A 192 -8.95 -0.46 9.40
N TYR A 193 -8.07 -0.40 8.40
CA TYR A 193 -6.78 -1.09 8.42
C TYR A 193 -5.89 -0.56 9.54
N TYR A 194 -5.58 0.74 9.56
CA TYR A 194 -4.68 1.31 10.56
C TYR A 194 -5.29 1.34 11.97
N LYS A 195 -6.60 1.55 12.10
CA LYS A 195 -7.30 1.53 13.39
C LYS A 195 -7.19 0.18 14.11
N ARG A 196 -7.13 -0.94 13.38
CA ARG A 196 -6.92 -2.29 13.98
C ARG A 196 -5.59 -2.40 14.73
N PHE A 197 -4.61 -1.59 14.36
CA PHE A 197 -3.31 -1.50 15.02
C PHE A 197 -3.20 -0.33 16.00
N ASN A 198 -4.33 0.31 16.32
CA ASN A 198 -4.39 1.53 17.11
C ASN A 198 -3.52 2.67 16.54
N ILE A 199 -3.34 2.68 15.21
CA ILE A 199 -2.64 3.74 14.48
C ILE A 199 -3.69 4.72 13.96
N LYS A 200 -3.45 6.02 14.19
CA LYS A 200 -4.33 7.10 13.78
C LYS A 200 -3.64 7.94 12.73
N PHE A 201 -4.40 8.39 11.73
CA PHE A 201 -3.94 9.41 10.80
C PHE A 201 -3.88 10.76 11.51
N ASP A 202 -2.87 11.55 11.19
CA ASP A 202 -2.80 12.96 11.54
C ASP A 202 -3.51 13.82 10.48
N ARG A 203 -3.57 13.31 9.24
CA ARG A 203 -4.25 13.98 8.14
C ARG A 203 -4.71 13.00 7.07
N ILE A 204 -5.87 13.28 6.50
CA ILE A 204 -6.37 12.61 5.29
C ILE A 204 -6.69 13.69 4.26
N ILE A 205 -6.17 13.56 3.06
CA ILE A 205 -6.40 14.47 1.93
C ILE A 205 -7.07 13.67 0.83
N ALA A 206 -8.34 13.97 0.60
CA ALA A 206 -9.18 13.27 -0.34
C ALA A 206 -9.49 14.16 -1.54
N PHE A 207 -9.13 13.70 -2.72
CA PHE A 207 -9.42 14.36 -3.99
C PHE A 207 -10.53 13.62 -4.71
N GLU A 208 -11.48 14.37 -5.28
CA GLU A 208 -12.52 13.80 -6.12
C GLU A 208 -12.90 14.79 -7.24
N TYR A 209 -12.93 14.30 -8.47
CA TYR A 209 -13.32 15.11 -9.64
C TYR A 209 -14.84 15.25 -9.73
N SER A 210 -15.57 14.16 -9.47
CA SER A 210 -17.04 14.10 -9.53
C SER A 210 -17.64 15.01 -8.46
N LEU A 211 -18.58 15.87 -8.84
CA LEU A 211 -19.25 16.73 -7.87
C LEU A 211 -20.06 15.88 -6.87
N LEU A 212 -19.59 15.80 -5.63
CA LEU A 212 -20.24 15.03 -4.57
C LEU A 212 -21.13 15.92 -3.70
N ASN A 213 -22.14 15.31 -3.10
CA ASN A 213 -22.93 15.98 -2.09
C ASN A 213 -22.10 16.11 -0.80
N GLN A 214 -21.74 17.35 -0.44
CA GLN A 214 -20.91 17.62 0.73
C GLN A 214 -21.53 17.12 2.04
N GLU A 215 -22.86 17.21 2.21
CA GLU A 215 -23.53 16.70 3.41
C GLU A 215 -23.30 15.18 3.56
N ILE A 216 -23.36 14.44 2.45
CA ILE A 216 -23.10 13.00 2.45
C ILE A 216 -21.63 12.72 2.76
N VAL A 217 -20.68 13.45 2.14
CA VAL A 217 -19.24 13.31 2.42
C VAL A 217 -18.97 13.43 3.92
N TRP A 218 -19.44 14.51 4.55
CA TRP A 218 -19.18 14.78 5.95
C TRP A 218 -19.92 13.84 6.91
N LYS A 219 -21.13 13.40 6.55
CA LYS A 219 -21.94 12.48 7.38
C LYS A 219 -21.36 11.07 7.46
N GLN A 220 -20.54 10.66 6.49
CA GLN A 220 -19.92 9.34 6.48
C GLN A 220 -18.65 9.25 7.32
N LEU A 221 -18.05 10.39 7.70
CA LEU A 221 -16.80 10.39 8.45
C LEU A 221 -17.01 9.91 9.89
N PRO A 222 -16.15 9.01 10.39
CA PRO A 222 -16.03 8.77 11.83
C PRO A 222 -15.67 10.06 12.58
N ASP A 223 -16.13 10.17 13.84
CA ASP A 223 -15.92 11.36 14.68
C ASP A 223 -14.43 11.75 14.83
N ASP A 224 -13.54 10.74 14.90
CA ASP A 224 -12.09 10.95 15.02
C ASP A 224 -11.42 11.33 13.70
N VAL A 225 -12.06 11.07 12.56
CA VAL A 225 -11.58 11.42 11.23
C VAL A 225 -12.03 12.83 10.80
N TYR A 226 -13.22 13.25 11.24
CA TYR A 226 -13.81 14.54 10.90
C TYR A 226 -12.82 15.74 11.01
N PRO A 227 -12.05 15.92 12.10
CA PRO A 227 -11.17 17.09 12.24
C PRO A 227 -9.88 17.03 11.40
N ILE A 228 -9.51 15.86 10.87
CA ILE A 228 -8.27 15.63 10.12
C ILE A 228 -8.49 15.42 8.62
N TYR A 229 -9.75 15.39 8.18
CA TYR A 229 -10.14 15.12 6.80
C TYR A 229 -10.23 16.42 5.99
N THR A 230 -9.44 16.50 4.92
CA THR A 230 -9.49 17.59 3.93
C THR A 230 -10.09 17.04 2.65
N PHE A 231 -11.31 17.45 2.32
CA PHE A 231 -11.96 17.09 1.06
C PHE A 231 -11.76 18.17 -0.01
N ILE A 232 -11.18 17.80 -1.15
CA ILE A 232 -10.91 18.69 -2.28
C ILE A 232 -11.68 18.17 -3.49
N ASN A 233 -12.89 18.72 -3.69
CA ASN A 233 -13.77 18.32 -4.79
C ASN A 233 -13.42 19.03 -6.10
N VAL A 234 -12.18 18.85 -6.55
CA VAL A 234 -11.65 19.37 -7.80
C VAL A 234 -10.75 18.29 -8.40
N GLY A 235 -10.85 18.08 -9.71
CA GLY A 235 -9.98 17.12 -10.40
C GLY A 235 -8.50 17.52 -10.33
N LEU A 236 -7.65 16.50 -10.26
CA LEU A 236 -6.20 16.66 -10.28
C LEU A 236 -5.72 17.33 -11.56
N LYS A 237 -4.54 17.94 -11.47
CA LYS A 237 -3.84 18.56 -12.59
C LYS A 237 -2.42 18.05 -12.66
N GLU A 238 -1.89 18.01 -13.88
CA GLU A 238 -0.47 17.71 -14.10
C GLU A 238 0.43 18.74 -13.42
N ASN A 239 0.03 20.02 -13.36
CA ASN A 239 0.83 21.11 -12.81
C ASN A 239 -0.03 22.08 -11.97
N GLY A 240 0.64 22.89 -11.14
CA GLY A 240 0.02 23.96 -10.36
C GLY A 240 -0.62 23.51 -9.04
N ARG A 241 -1.51 24.32 -8.46
CA ARG A 241 -2.00 24.15 -7.09
C ARG A 241 -2.83 22.88 -6.83
N PHE A 242 -3.33 22.24 -7.88
CA PHE A 242 -4.12 20.99 -7.81
C PHE A 242 -3.32 19.79 -8.34
N ASN A 243 -2.01 19.94 -8.55
CA ASN A 243 -1.12 18.81 -8.62
C ASN A 243 -0.92 18.26 -7.19
N PRO A 244 -1.14 16.96 -6.94
CA PRO A 244 -1.08 16.38 -5.60
C PRO A 244 0.33 16.49 -4.99
N TRP A 245 1.37 16.44 -5.81
CA TRP A 245 2.77 16.54 -5.36
C TRP A 245 3.15 17.95 -4.93
N THR A 246 2.51 18.99 -5.47
CA THR A 246 2.68 20.35 -4.95
C THR A 246 2.19 20.45 -3.51
N ILE A 247 1.07 19.78 -3.19
CA ILE A 247 0.53 19.73 -1.84
C ILE A 247 1.41 18.85 -0.94
N LEU A 248 1.83 17.67 -1.42
CA LEU A 248 2.74 16.78 -0.72
C LEU A 248 4.00 17.52 -0.25
N LYS A 249 4.71 18.18 -1.17
CA LYS A 249 5.93 18.95 -0.86
C LYS A 249 5.71 20.10 0.13
N THR A 250 4.47 20.58 0.25
CA THR A 250 4.13 21.68 1.15
C THR A 250 3.88 21.20 2.58
N ILE A 251 3.34 19.99 2.75
CA ILE A 251 2.83 19.53 4.05
C ILE A 251 3.62 18.38 4.66
N ALA A 252 4.26 17.57 3.83
CA ALA A 252 5.00 16.39 4.27
C ALA A 252 6.45 16.74 4.57
N GLN A 253 7.03 15.99 5.48
CA GLN A 253 8.44 16.02 5.83
C GLN A 253 9.06 14.65 5.57
N PRO A 254 10.40 14.56 5.38
CA PRO A 254 11.07 13.28 5.12
C PRO A 254 10.93 12.20 6.21
N PHE A 255 10.37 12.55 7.36
CA PHE A 255 10.17 11.66 8.50
C PHE A 255 8.69 11.36 8.77
N ASP A 256 7.78 11.92 7.97
CA ASP A 256 6.36 11.54 8.01
C ASP A 256 6.17 10.17 7.35
N HIS A 257 5.11 9.46 7.72
CA HIS A 257 4.63 8.24 7.04
C HIS A 257 3.54 8.64 6.05
N ILE A 258 3.87 8.62 4.76
CA ILE A 258 3.00 9.07 3.68
C ILE A 258 2.48 7.87 2.90
N ILE A 259 1.16 7.77 2.85
CA ILE A 259 0.44 6.78 2.05
C ILE A 259 -0.29 7.49 0.93
N VAL A 260 -0.13 7.01 -0.30
CA VAL A 260 -0.78 7.55 -1.48
C VAL A 260 -1.58 6.44 -2.15
N LYS A 261 -2.88 6.67 -2.38
CA LYS A 261 -3.70 5.93 -3.33
C LYS A 261 -3.93 6.80 -4.55
N LEU A 262 -3.66 6.26 -5.75
CA LEU A 262 -3.91 6.90 -7.04
C LEU A 262 -4.78 6.01 -7.91
N ASP A 263 -6.04 6.41 -8.06
CA ASP A 263 -7.00 5.83 -9.01
C ASP A 263 -8.11 6.88 -9.19
N ILE A 264 -8.08 7.59 -10.33
CA ILE A 264 -8.89 8.77 -10.69
C ILE A 264 -9.57 8.61 -12.07
N ASP A 265 -9.65 7.38 -12.58
CA ASP A 265 -10.28 7.02 -13.87
C ASP A 265 -9.72 7.82 -15.08
N THR A 266 -8.48 8.31 -15.00
CA THR A 266 -7.84 9.11 -16.07
C THR A 266 -6.42 8.61 -16.31
N THR A 267 -6.29 7.47 -16.99
CA THR A 267 -5.04 6.73 -17.20
C THR A 267 -3.87 7.60 -17.69
N HIS A 268 -4.12 8.52 -18.63
CA HIS A 268 -3.09 9.43 -19.12
C HIS A 268 -2.53 10.33 -18.01
N LEU A 269 -3.40 10.92 -17.19
CA LEU A 269 -2.99 11.81 -16.10
C LEU A 269 -2.30 11.04 -14.98
N GLU A 270 -2.79 9.85 -14.64
CA GLU A 270 -2.15 8.98 -13.65
C GLU A 270 -0.72 8.62 -14.06
N ASN A 271 -0.53 8.22 -15.32
CA ASN A 271 0.81 7.92 -15.85
C ASN A 271 1.74 9.13 -15.79
N ILE A 272 1.23 10.34 -16.05
CA ILE A 272 2.02 11.57 -15.87
C ILE A 272 2.40 11.77 -14.39
N LEU A 273 1.45 11.60 -13.47
CA LEU A 273 1.68 11.76 -12.03
C LEU A 273 2.68 10.73 -11.49
N ILE A 274 2.59 9.47 -11.93
CA ILE A 274 3.56 8.42 -11.61
C ILE A 274 4.94 8.74 -12.20
N ASN A 275 5.00 9.24 -13.44
CA ASN A 275 6.28 9.63 -14.04
C ASN A 275 6.94 10.77 -13.24
N GLN A 276 6.17 11.72 -12.69
CA GLN A 276 6.69 12.75 -11.80
C GLN A 276 7.33 12.15 -10.53
N ILE A 277 6.72 11.12 -9.92
CA ILE A 277 7.33 10.38 -8.78
C ILE A 277 8.67 9.76 -9.20
N LEU A 278 8.72 9.09 -10.37
CA LEU A 278 9.91 8.38 -10.83
C LEU A 278 11.12 9.30 -11.07
N ILE A 279 10.89 10.53 -11.53
CA ILE A 279 11.97 11.44 -11.96
C ILE A 279 12.37 12.47 -10.89
N ASP A 280 11.49 12.79 -9.95
CA ASP A 280 11.70 13.86 -8.98
C ASP A 280 11.92 13.30 -7.56
N SER A 281 13.17 13.34 -7.10
CA SER A 281 13.53 12.91 -5.74
C SER A 281 12.90 13.71 -4.64
N THR A 282 12.50 14.96 -4.90
CA THR A 282 11.74 15.74 -3.92
C THR A 282 10.30 15.26 -3.76
N ILE A 283 9.85 14.30 -4.59
CA ILE A 283 8.56 13.61 -4.48
C ILE A 283 8.75 12.21 -3.91
N HIS A 284 9.53 11.34 -4.56
CA HIS A 284 9.60 9.94 -4.14
C HIS A 284 10.25 9.73 -2.77
N CYS A 285 11.15 10.62 -2.34
CA CYS A 285 11.70 10.56 -0.97
C CYS A 285 10.69 10.93 0.12
N LEU A 286 9.48 11.35 -0.25
CA LEU A 286 8.39 11.66 0.68
C LEU A 286 7.29 10.61 0.67
N ILE A 287 7.35 9.53 -0.13
CA ILE A 287 6.27 8.54 -0.25
C ILE A 287 6.77 7.20 0.29
N ASP A 288 6.10 6.68 1.31
CA ASP A 288 6.43 5.37 1.89
C ASP A 288 5.62 4.26 1.24
N GLU A 289 4.31 4.47 1.09
CA GLU A 289 3.34 3.50 0.57
C GLU A 289 2.62 4.11 -0.64
N LEU A 290 2.63 3.42 -1.77
CA LEU A 290 1.94 3.84 -2.99
C LEU A 290 1.03 2.73 -3.50
N LEU A 291 -0.25 3.02 -3.62
CA LEU A 291 -1.26 2.15 -4.20
C LEU A 291 -1.72 2.76 -5.52
N PHE A 292 -1.58 2.02 -6.62
CA PHE A 292 -1.84 2.52 -7.96
C PHE A 292 -2.53 1.46 -8.82
N GLU A 293 -3.62 1.81 -9.50
CA GLU A 293 -4.28 0.92 -10.46
C GLU A 293 -3.67 1.14 -11.86
N HIS A 294 -2.69 0.33 -12.21
CA HIS A 294 -2.08 0.42 -13.54
C HIS A 294 -2.85 -0.44 -14.55
N HIS A 295 -3.62 0.19 -15.43
CA HIS A 295 -4.37 -0.51 -16.46
C HIS A 295 -3.46 -1.21 -17.48
N VAL A 296 -3.65 -2.51 -17.66
CA VAL A 296 -2.84 -3.36 -18.55
C VAL A 296 -3.69 -4.32 -19.39
N ASN A 297 -3.15 -4.80 -20.50
CA ASN A 297 -3.82 -5.65 -21.49
C ASN A 297 -4.09 -7.10 -21.06
N VAL A 298 -4.53 -7.34 -19.83
CA VAL A 298 -4.90 -8.70 -19.40
C VAL A 298 -6.29 -9.04 -19.91
N LYS A 299 -6.40 -10.16 -20.61
CA LYS A 299 -7.62 -10.61 -21.31
C LYS A 299 -8.87 -10.56 -20.43
N GLU A 300 -8.74 -11.04 -19.19
CA GLU A 300 -9.83 -11.09 -18.20
C GLU A 300 -10.23 -9.72 -17.66
N MET A 301 -9.34 -8.73 -17.76
CA MET A 301 -9.54 -7.37 -17.24
C MET A 301 -10.00 -6.36 -18.28
N ILE A 302 -9.86 -6.65 -19.57
CA ILE A 302 -10.35 -5.79 -20.67
C ILE A 302 -11.80 -5.33 -20.47
N PRO A 303 -12.77 -6.14 -19.98
CA PRO A 303 -14.13 -5.67 -19.77
C PRO A 303 -14.30 -4.62 -18.65
N TYR A 304 -13.29 -4.44 -17.80
CA TYR A 304 -13.34 -3.57 -16.62
C TYR A 304 -12.44 -2.33 -16.76
N TRP A 305 -11.60 -2.27 -17.81
CA TRP A 305 -10.64 -1.19 -18.04
C TRP A 305 -10.80 -0.60 -19.44
N ASP A 306 -10.83 0.73 -19.52
CA ASP A 306 -11.07 1.45 -20.78
C ASP A 306 -9.80 1.63 -21.64
N ASP A 307 -8.62 1.76 -21.02
CA ASP A 307 -7.32 1.90 -21.72
C ASP A 307 -6.35 0.82 -21.24
N THR A 308 -6.13 -0.18 -22.10
CA THR A 308 -5.23 -1.30 -21.81
C THR A 308 -4.05 -1.35 -22.77
N SER A 309 -3.50 -0.20 -23.19
CA SER A 309 -2.37 -0.18 -24.15
C SER A 309 -1.08 -0.78 -23.58
N ASN A 310 -0.91 -0.80 -22.27
CA ASN A 310 0.28 -1.31 -21.58
C ASN A 310 0.21 -2.82 -21.37
N SER A 311 1.38 -3.48 -21.35
CA SER A 311 1.45 -4.89 -20.96
C SER A 311 1.62 -5.06 -19.45
N LEU A 312 1.29 -6.24 -18.93
CA LEU A 312 1.58 -6.62 -17.56
C LEU A 312 3.09 -6.54 -17.26
N LYS A 313 3.94 -6.86 -18.26
CA LYS A 313 5.39 -6.69 -18.14
C LYS A 313 5.77 -5.24 -17.86
N ASP A 314 5.12 -4.28 -18.52
CA ASP A 314 5.36 -2.86 -18.28
C ASP A 314 4.97 -2.47 -16.85
N SER A 315 3.89 -3.03 -16.33
CA SER A 315 3.49 -2.86 -14.93
C SER A 315 4.52 -3.44 -13.96
N TYR A 316 4.97 -4.68 -14.16
CA TYR A 316 6.03 -5.27 -13.32
C TYR A 316 7.30 -4.41 -13.32
N LEU A 317 7.71 -3.90 -14.48
CA LEU A 317 8.86 -2.99 -14.58
C LEU A 317 8.62 -1.67 -13.84
N LEU A 318 7.43 -1.09 -13.97
CA LEU A 318 7.05 0.15 -13.31
C LEU A 318 7.06 0.01 -11.78
N PHE A 319 6.36 -0.98 -11.25
CA PHE A 319 6.31 -1.25 -9.81
C PHE A 319 7.68 -1.62 -9.25
N THR A 320 8.50 -2.36 -10.01
CA THR A 320 9.90 -2.65 -9.62
C THR A 320 10.71 -1.37 -9.50
N LYS A 321 10.58 -0.43 -10.45
CA LYS A 321 11.27 0.86 -10.39
C LYS A 321 10.82 1.69 -9.19
N LEU A 322 9.52 1.75 -8.91
CA LEU A 322 8.99 2.43 -7.71
C LEU A 322 9.56 1.83 -6.43
N ARG A 323 9.61 0.49 -6.33
CA ARG A 323 10.23 -0.24 -5.21
C ARG A 323 11.73 0.00 -5.09
N GLN A 324 12.45 0.14 -6.20
CA GLN A 324 13.87 0.52 -6.21
C GLN A 324 14.13 1.95 -5.72
N LEU A 325 13.14 2.84 -5.82
CA LEU A 325 13.19 4.20 -5.25
C LEU A 325 12.89 4.23 -3.74
N GLY A 326 12.64 3.08 -3.11
CA GLY A 326 12.31 2.98 -1.69
C GLY A 326 10.81 3.06 -1.39
N ILE A 327 9.95 3.16 -2.40
CA ILE A 327 8.49 3.20 -2.22
C ILE A 327 7.94 1.77 -2.14
N ARG A 328 7.17 1.45 -1.11
CA ARG A 328 6.37 0.22 -1.07
C ARG A 328 5.18 0.37 -2.01
N ALA A 329 5.39 -0.01 -3.27
CA ALA A 329 4.39 0.12 -4.31
C ALA A 329 3.52 -1.15 -4.41
N HIS A 330 2.22 -0.95 -4.41
CA HIS A 330 1.14 -1.94 -4.40
C HIS A 330 0.17 -1.67 -5.56
N SER A 331 -0.33 -2.74 -6.19
CA SER A 331 -1.45 -2.56 -7.11
C SER A 331 -2.71 -2.22 -6.34
N TRP A 332 -3.48 -1.28 -6.87
CA TRP A 332 -4.84 -1.00 -6.40
C TRP A 332 -5.85 -1.77 -7.28
N PRO A 333 -6.87 -2.43 -6.69
CA PRO A 333 -7.85 -3.26 -7.40
C PRO A 333 -9.19 -2.58 -7.69
#